data_AF-A0A2S7XUI2-F1
#
_entry.id   AF-A0A2S7XUI2-F1
#
_cell.length_a   1.000
_cell.length_b   1.000
_cell.length_c   1.000
_cell.angle_alpha   90.00
_cell.angle_beta   90.00
_cell.angle_gamma   90.00
#
_symmetry.space_group_name_H-M   'P 1'
#
loop_
_entity.id
_entity.type
_entity.pdbx_description
1 polymer ?
#
loop_
_entity_poly.entity_id
_entity_poly.type
_entity_poly.pdbx_seq_one_letter_code
_entity_poly.pdbx_strand_id
1 'polypeptide(L)'
;MKILELYLRAFGPFTDGHLDLSGGEHGLHIIFGANEAGKSSALRALRALLFGIPERCQDNFRHTNPNLRIGGRFRSASGQELHCFRKKGRKQTLRDAHDTPLPDDALAQLLGGVDERMFERLFGIDHDNLISGGLALLAERGREAEALFGAGLGGGNLHAVLKRLDQDAVELFSARRGSSSRLINQQLNQFAELERRQRELALSARQWDDIRKAVELARTRVLELDAALTEASRQRSRLERIRRTLPNLARREQLLAQLAELGDLPQLSADFGQRREAALFERLLEQDRDCGVDD
;
A
#
# COMPACT_ATOMS: atom_id res chain seq x y z
N MET A 1 -15.17 38.54 -24.51
CA MET A 1 -15.74 39.33 -25.63
C MET A 1 -17.26 39.35 -25.50
N LYS A 2 -17.92 40.50 -25.73
CA LYS A 2 -19.35 40.57 -26.08
C LYS A 2 -19.49 41.06 -27.52
N ILE A 3 -20.33 40.41 -28.33
CA ILE A 3 -20.71 40.89 -29.66
C ILE A 3 -21.87 41.87 -29.48
N LEU A 4 -21.71 43.11 -29.95
CA LEU A 4 -22.75 44.13 -29.88
C LEU A 4 -23.51 44.22 -31.18
N GLU A 5 -22.82 44.18 -32.32
CA GLU A 5 -23.45 44.28 -33.64
C GLU A 5 -22.72 43.39 -34.65
N LEU A 6 -23.45 42.84 -35.61
CA LEU A 6 -22.91 42.13 -36.77
C LEU A 6 -23.43 42.78 -38.06
N TYR A 7 -22.50 43.25 -38.90
CA TYR A 7 -22.76 43.88 -40.18
C TYR A 7 -22.47 42.91 -41.33
N LEU A 8 -23.51 42.48 -42.02
CA LEU A 8 -23.46 41.57 -43.17
C LEU A 8 -23.59 42.38 -44.47
N ARG A 9 -22.59 43.25 -44.73
CA ARG A 9 -22.61 44.21 -45.84
C ARG A 9 -22.71 43.52 -47.20
N ALA A 10 -21.84 42.56 -47.45
CA ALA A 10 -21.83 41.77 -48.67
C ALA A 10 -21.23 40.38 -48.36
N PHE A 11 -22.08 39.43 -47.99
CA PHE A 11 -21.65 38.07 -47.69
C PHE A 11 -22.82 37.08 -47.80
N GLY A 12 -22.62 35.98 -48.53
CA GLY A 12 -23.63 34.95 -48.75
C GLY A 12 -24.92 35.53 -49.33
N PRO A 13 -26.09 35.31 -48.68
CA PRO A 13 -27.35 35.84 -49.15
C PRO A 13 -27.57 37.32 -48.80
N PHE A 14 -26.74 37.91 -47.93
CA PHE A 14 -26.99 39.23 -47.34
C PHE A 14 -26.45 40.38 -48.18
N THR A 15 -27.22 41.47 -48.27
CA THR A 15 -26.81 42.77 -48.78
C THR A 15 -27.22 43.82 -47.75
N ASP A 16 -26.24 44.50 -47.17
CA ASP A 16 -26.43 45.48 -46.09
C ASP A 16 -27.26 44.98 -44.89
N GLY A 17 -27.11 43.68 -44.56
CA GLY A 17 -27.74 43.10 -43.39
C GLY A 17 -27.13 43.64 -42.09
N HIS A 18 -27.95 43.81 -41.06
CA HIS A 18 -27.52 44.27 -39.74
C HIS A 18 -28.23 43.48 -38.64
N LEU A 19 -27.46 42.96 -37.70
CA LEU A 19 -27.97 42.32 -36.49
C LEU A 19 -27.48 43.10 -35.27
N ASP A 20 -28.40 43.73 -34.57
CA ASP A 20 -28.15 44.38 -33.28
C ASP A 20 -28.30 43.35 -32.15
N LEU A 21 -27.20 43.11 -31.45
CA LEU A 21 -27.05 42.21 -30.31
C LEU A 21 -26.66 42.98 -29.03
N SER A 22 -26.75 44.32 -29.06
CA SER A 22 -26.29 45.17 -27.97
C SER A 22 -27.25 45.17 -26.77
N GLY A 23 -28.55 45.02 -27.05
CA GLY A 23 -29.64 45.00 -26.07
C GLY A 23 -29.77 43.69 -25.29
N GLY A 24 -30.77 43.65 -24.39
CA GLY A 24 -31.09 42.50 -23.54
C GLY A 24 -30.24 42.41 -22.26
N GLU A 25 -30.86 41.93 -21.18
CA GLU A 25 -30.23 41.79 -19.85
C GLU A 25 -29.81 40.34 -19.54
N HIS A 26 -30.34 39.37 -20.29
CA HIS A 26 -30.22 37.94 -19.97
C HIS A 26 -29.09 37.19 -20.70
N GLY A 27 -28.34 37.86 -21.59
CA GLY A 27 -27.18 37.27 -22.28
C GLY A 27 -27.51 36.18 -23.30
N LEU A 28 -28.78 36.00 -23.68
CA LEU A 28 -29.24 35.06 -24.71
C LEU A 28 -29.89 35.80 -25.87
N HIS A 29 -29.43 35.54 -27.09
CA HIS A 29 -30.03 36.05 -28.32
C HIS A 29 -30.52 34.88 -29.17
N ILE A 30 -31.77 34.96 -29.64
CA ILE A 30 -32.37 33.97 -30.54
C ILE A 30 -32.58 34.63 -31.90
N ILE A 31 -31.85 34.17 -32.91
CA ILE A 31 -32.01 34.61 -34.30
C ILE A 31 -32.84 33.54 -35.02
N PHE A 32 -34.07 33.88 -35.39
CA PHE A 32 -34.98 32.96 -36.06
C PHE A 32 -35.37 33.48 -37.45
N GLY A 33 -35.80 32.57 -38.31
CA GLY A 33 -36.21 32.86 -39.68
C GLY A 33 -36.47 31.58 -40.45
N ALA A 34 -37.05 31.71 -41.64
CA ALA A 34 -37.32 30.57 -42.51
C ALA A 34 -36.06 29.76 -42.84
N ASN A 35 -36.25 28.55 -43.38
CA ASN A 35 -35.14 27.83 -44.01
C ASN A 35 -34.54 28.70 -45.12
N GLU A 36 -33.21 28.60 -45.30
CA GLU A 36 -32.46 29.39 -46.29
C GLU A 36 -32.40 30.91 -46.05
N ALA A 37 -32.99 31.42 -44.96
CA ALA A 37 -32.87 32.84 -44.58
C ALA A 37 -31.44 33.29 -44.21
N GLY A 38 -30.44 32.41 -44.33
CA GLY A 38 -29.02 32.75 -44.15
C GLY A 38 -28.48 32.55 -42.73
N LYS A 39 -29.19 31.88 -41.80
CA LYS A 39 -28.72 31.64 -40.42
C LYS A 39 -27.32 31.02 -40.35
N SER A 40 -27.10 29.92 -41.08
CA SER A 40 -25.78 29.28 -41.17
C SER A 40 -24.74 30.16 -41.90
N SER A 41 -25.17 30.99 -42.87
CA SER A 41 -24.29 31.97 -43.51
C SER A 41 -23.90 33.11 -42.57
N ALA A 42 -24.75 33.52 -41.63
CA ALA A 42 -24.41 34.53 -40.63
C ALA A 42 -23.36 34.01 -39.65
N LEU A 43 -23.45 32.73 -39.23
CA LEU A 43 -22.42 32.10 -38.41
C LEU A 43 -21.08 32.01 -39.16
N ARG A 44 -21.10 31.62 -40.44
CA ARG A 44 -19.90 31.62 -41.30
C ARG A 44 -19.33 33.02 -41.49
N ALA A 45 -20.18 34.05 -41.60
CA ALA A 45 -19.74 35.44 -41.69
C ALA A 45 -19.06 35.90 -40.40
N LEU A 46 -19.63 35.56 -39.23
CA LEU A 46 -19.02 35.86 -37.94
C LEU A 46 -17.64 35.20 -37.83
N ARG A 47 -17.52 33.91 -38.16
CA ARG A 47 -16.22 33.22 -38.23
C ARG A 47 -15.26 33.94 -39.17
N ALA A 48 -15.71 34.28 -40.38
CA ALA A 48 -14.87 34.93 -41.37
C ALA A 48 -14.41 36.34 -40.95
N LEU A 49 -15.24 37.07 -40.19
CA LEU A 49 -14.87 38.33 -39.56
C LEU A 49 -13.76 38.14 -38.51
N LEU A 50 -13.87 37.12 -37.66
CA LEU A 50 -12.91 36.87 -36.59
C LEU A 50 -11.57 36.35 -37.11
N PHE A 51 -11.58 35.36 -38.02
CA PHE A 51 -10.38 34.60 -38.39
C PHE A 51 -9.90 34.84 -39.82
N GLY A 52 -10.79 35.28 -40.72
CA GLY A 52 -10.41 35.57 -42.10
C GLY A 52 -11.47 35.06 -43.07
N ILE A 53 -11.67 35.77 -44.18
CA ILE A 53 -12.44 35.19 -45.28
C ILE A 53 -11.52 34.18 -46.00
N PRO A 54 -11.87 32.88 -46.05
CA PRO A 54 -11.00 31.86 -46.63
C PRO A 54 -10.76 32.13 -48.11
N GLU A 55 -9.61 31.67 -48.65
CA GLU A 55 -9.29 31.85 -50.07
C GLU A 55 -10.38 31.25 -50.96
N ARG A 56 -10.80 30.03 -50.65
CA ARG A 56 -11.98 29.38 -51.23
C ARG A 56 -13.20 29.70 -50.36
N CYS A 57 -13.97 30.70 -50.77
CA CYS A 57 -15.20 31.12 -50.10
C CYS A 57 -16.38 30.70 -50.96
N GLN A 58 -17.33 29.96 -50.38
CA GLN A 58 -18.57 29.56 -51.06
C GLN A 58 -19.72 30.57 -50.85
N ASP A 59 -19.53 31.55 -49.96
CA ASP A 59 -20.50 32.61 -49.67
C ASP A 59 -20.37 33.83 -50.62
N ASN A 60 -19.84 33.63 -51.82
CA ASN A 60 -19.64 34.68 -52.83
C ASN A 60 -20.63 34.56 -54.01
N PHE A 61 -21.73 33.83 -53.84
CA PHE A 61 -22.69 33.55 -54.92
C PHE A 61 -23.53 34.77 -55.33
N ARG A 62 -23.74 35.77 -54.46
CA ARG A 62 -24.38 37.06 -54.83
C ARG A 62 -23.38 38.20 -55.05
N HIS A 63 -22.24 38.14 -54.38
CA HIS A 63 -21.27 39.23 -54.31
C HIS A 63 -19.90 38.74 -54.78
N THR A 64 -19.26 39.49 -55.67
CA THR A 64 -17.92 39.15 -56.14
C THR A 64 -16.91 39.20 -55.00
N ASN A 65 -15.84 38.40 -55.11
CA ASN A 65 -14.79 38.30 -54.10
C ASN A 65 -14.24 39.65 -53.58
N PRO A 66 -13.98 40.68 -54.42
CA PRO A 66 -13.51 41.99 -53.96
C PRO A 66 -14.53 42.77 -53.12
N ASN A 67 -15.81 42.50 -53.35
CA ASN A 67 -16.91 43.19 -52.68
C ASN A 67 -17.27 42.55 -51.34
N LEU A 68 -16.77 41.34 -51.04
CA LEU A 68 -17.08 40.67 -49.79
C LEU A 68 -16.63 41.50 -48.60
N ARG A 69 -17.60 41.85 -47.76
CA ARG A 69 -17.38 42.71 -46.60
C ARG A 69 -18.30 42.31 -45.46
N ILE A 70 -17.69 42.08 -44.31
CA ILE A 70 -18.36 41.74 -43.05
C ILE A 70 -17.81 42.69 -42.00
N GLY A 71 -18.62 43.15 -41.05
CA GLY A 71 -18.14 43.94 -39.93
C GLY A 71 -18.82 43.56 -38.64
N GLY A 72 -18.31 44.10 -37.54
CA GLY A 72 -18.92 43.91 -36.25
C GLY A 72 -18.41 44.94 -35.25
N ARG A 73 -19.22 45.11 -34.19
CA ARG A 73 -18.85 45.90 -33.02
C ARG A 73 -18.77 44.96 -31.83
N PHE A 74 -17.63 44.96 -31.16
CA PHE A 74 -17.33 44.08 -30.04
C PHE A 74 -16.95 44.88 -28.81
N ARG A 75 -17.26 44.35 -27.62
CA ARG A 75 -16.80 44.90 -26.33
C ARG A 75 -15.86 43.92 -25.64
N SER A 76 -14.70 44.41 -25.21
CA SER A 76 -13.75 43.66 -24.40
C SER A 76 -14.24 43.52 -22.95
N ALA A 77 -13.58 42.68 -22.16
CA ALA A 77 -13.83 42.60 -20.72
C ALA A 77 -13.46 43.89 -19.97
N SER A 78 -12.52 44.68 -20.51
CA SER A 78 -12.14 46.01 -19.99
C SER A 78 -13.12 47.13 -20.39
N GLY A 79 -14.17 46.82 -21.15
CA GLY A 79 -15.18 47.78 -21.59
C GLY A 79 -14.82 48.54 -22.87
N GLN A 80 -13.64 48.31 -23.44
CA GLN A 80 -13.24 48.92 -24.72
C GLN A 80 -14.07 48.35 -25.88
N GLU A 81 -14.54 49.22 -26.76
CA GLU A 81 -15.27 48.82 -27.95
C GLU A 81 -14.37 48.83 -29.19
N LEU A 82 -14.45 47.78 -29.99
CA LEU A 82 -13.79 47.67 -31.28
C LEU A 82 -14.85 47.59 -32.37
N HIS A 83 -14.82 48.56 -33.28
CA HIS A 83 -15.63 48.55 -34.49
C HIS A 83 -14.74 48.26 -35.69
N CYS A 84 -14.95 47.12 -36.34
CA CYS A 84 -14.09 46.69 -37.44
C CYS A 84 -14.86 46.04 -38.58
N PHE A 85 -14.25 46.09 -39.76
CA PHE A 85 -14.71 45.47 -41.00
C PHE A 85 -13.59 44.63 -41.58
N ARG A 86 -13.95 43.48 -42.13
CA ARG A 86 -13.05 42.58 -42.82
C ARG A 86 -13.45 42.45 -44.29
N LYS A 87 -12.47 42.69 -45.16
CA LYS A 87 -12.56 42.43 -46.61
C LYS A 87 -11.84 41.14 -46.96
N LYS A 88 -12.14 40.55 -48.12
CA LYS A 88 -11.38 39.39 -48.61
C LYS A 88 -9.99 39.82 -49.07
N GLY A 89 -8.96 39.10 -48.66
CA GLY A 89 -7.57 39.36 -49.05
C GLY A 89 -6.58 38.51 -48.27
N ARG A 90 -5.27 38.67 -48.56
CA ARG A 90 -4.19 37.94 -47.88
C ARG A 90 -3.47 38.74 -46.80
N LYS A 91 -3.46 40.07 -46.90
CA LYS A 91 -2.79 40.99 -45.97
C LYS A 91 -3.69 42.21 -45.74
N GLN A 92 -3.62 42.82 -44.55
CA GLN A 92 -4.36 44.04 -44.19
C GLN A 92 -5.85 43.95 -44.53
N THR A 93 -6.48 42.85 -44.12
CA THR A 93 -7.88 42.55 -44.40
C THR A 93 -8.83 43.19 -43.39
N LEU A 94 -8.35 43.41 -42.16
CA LEU A 94 -9.09 44.05 -41.08
C LEU A 94 -8.93 45.57 -41.15
N ARG A 95 -10.03 46.28 -40.99
CA ARG A 95 -10.11 47.74 -41.06
C ARG A 95 -11.04 48.28 -39.99
N ASP A 96 -10.86 49.54 -39.61
CA ASP A 96 -11.76 50.22 -38.68
C ASP A 96 -13.02 50.76 -39.40
N ALA A 97 -13.83 51.53 -38.67
CA ALA A 97 -15.03 52.18 -39.18
C ALA A 97 -14.77 53.27 -40.24
N HIS A 98 -13.55 53.81 -40.30
CA HIS A 98 -13.11 54.85 -41.24
C HIS A 98 -12.33 54.27 -42.43
N ASP A 99 -12.35 52.94 -42.62
CA ASP A 99 -11.67 52.22 -43.69
C ASP A 99 -10.12 52.21 -43.58
N THR A 100 -9.59 52.52 -42.39
CA THR A 100 -8.15 52.47 -42.09
C THR A 100 -7.74 51.05 -41.72
N PRO A 101 -6.61 50.52 -42.25
CA PRO A 101 -6.10 49.21 -41.86
C PRO A 101 -5.84 49.10 -40.35
N LEU A 102 -6.38 48.04 -39.74
CA LEU A 102 -6.06 47.65 -38.38
C LEU A 102 -4.91 46.62 -38.37
N PRO A 103 -4.10 46.56 -37.31
CA PRO A 103 -3.16 45.48 -37.09
C PRO A 103 -3.86 44.11 -37.12
N ASP A 104 -3.20 43.09 -37.67
CA ASP A 104 -3.78 41.74 -37.78
C ASP A 104 -4.06 41.11 -36.39
N ASP A 105 -3.35 41.57 -35.35
CA ASP A 105 -3.51 41.16 -33.95
C ASP A 105 -4.54 41.99 -33.16
N ALA A 106 -5.20 42.99 -33.78
CA ALA A 106 -6.20 43.81 -33.10
C ALA A 106 -7.37 42.98 -32.53
N LEU A 107 -7.71 41.85 -33.16
CA LEU A 107 -8.71 40.91 -32.65
C LEU A 107 -8.13 39.90 -31.66
N ALA A 108 -6.81 39.70 -31.60
CA ALA A 108 -6.19 38.68 -30.76
C ALA A 108 -6.44 38.92 -29.27
N GLN A 109 -6.37 40.19 -28.83
CA GLN A 109 -6.71 40.56 -27.45
C GLN A 109 -8.18 40.30 -27.13
N LEU A 110 -9.06 40.52 -28.10
CA LEU A 110 -10.51 40.31 -27.96
C LEU A 110 -10.89 38.83 -27.91
N LEU A 111 -10.16 38.01 -28.68
CA LEU A 111 -10.32 36.55 -28.75
C LEU A 111 -9.65 35.81 -27.59
N GLY A 112 -8.69 36.43 -26.89
CA GLY A 112 -8.07 35.86 -25.70
C GLY A 112 -7.33 34.54 -25.95
N GLY A 113 -6.74 34.38 -27.14
CA GLY A 113 -6.04 33.15 -27.54
C GLY A 113 -6.92 32.07 -28.16
N VAL A 114 -8.21 32.32 -28.37
CA VAL A 114 -9.10 31.43 -29.14
C VAL A 114 -8.73 31.48 -30.62
N ASP A 115 -8.30 30.34 -31.17
CA ASP A 115 -8.04 30.19 -32.60
C ASP A 115 -9.29 29.74 -33.38
N GLU A 116 -9.19 29.69 -34.70
CA GLU A 116 -10.31 29.36 -35.57
C GLU A 116 -10.87 27.95 -35.31
N ARG A 117 -9.99 26.97 -35.10
CA ARG A 117 -10.38 25.57 -34.87
C ARG A 117 -11.10 25.41 -33.55
N MET A 118 -10.63 26.10 -32.52
CA MET A 118 -11.25 26.15 -31.20
C MET A 118 -12.62 26.82 -31.27
N PHE A 119 -12.75 27.91 -32.04
CA PHE A 119 -14.03 28.58 -32.27
C PHE A 119 -15.06 27.63 -32.88
N GLU A 120 -14.72 26.93 -33.97
CA GLU A 120 -15.64 25.98 -34.64
C GLU A 120 -16.12 24.86 -33.72
N ARG A 121 -15.23 24.34 -32.86
CA ARG A 121 -15.55 23.20 -32.00
C ARG A 121 -16.42 23.55 -30.80
N LEU A 122 -16.30 24.77 -30.27
CA LEU A 122 -16.84 25.12 -28.94
C LEU A 122 -17.84 26.27 -28.96
N PHE A 123 -17.72 27.21 -29.90
CA PHE A 123 -18.52 28.43 -29.92
C PHE A 123 -19.41 28.52 -31.16
N GLY A 124 -18.87 28.18 -32.33
CA GLY A 124 -19.56 28.24 -33.62
C GLY A 124 -20.06 26.88 -34.10
N ILE A 125 -20.83 26.20 -33.26
CA ILE A 125 -21.33 24.85 -33.55
C ILE A 125 -22.41 24.93 -34.63
N ASP A 126 -22.13 24.34 -35.79
CA ASP A 126 -23.10 24.11 -36.85
C ASP A 126 -23.66 22.68 -36.77
N HIS A 127 -24.61 22.37 -37.65
CA HIS A 127 -25.29 21.07 -37.65
C HIS A 127 -24.32 19.91 -37.88
N ASP A 128 -23.38 20.06 -38.81
CA ASP A 128 -22.43 19.00 -39.19
C ASP A 128 -21.39 18.77 -38.08
N ASN A 129 -20.90 19.84 -37.45
CA ASN A 129 -20.02 19.77 -36.29
C ASN A 129 -20.72 19.15 -35.08
N LEU A 130 -22.02 19.40 -34.89
CA LEU A 130 -22.80 18.78 -33.81
C LEU A 130 -22.91 17.26 -34.00
N ILE A 131 -23.19 16.81 -35.23
CA ILE A 131 -23.30 15.38 -35.55
C ILE A 131 -21.93 14.70 -35.43
N SER A 132 -20.90 15.25 -36.08
CA SER A 132 -19.56 14.68 -36.07
C SER A 132 -18.95 14.67 -34.67
N GLY A 133 -19.13 15.74 -33.89
CA GLY A 133 -18.73 15.80 -32.49
C GLY A 133 -19.45 14.77 -31.62
N GLY A 134 -20.76 14.56 -31.83
CA GLY A 134 -21.52 13.52 -31.14
C GLY A 134 -21.01 12.11 -31.44
N LEU A 135 -20.71 11.81 -32.71
CA LEU A 135 -20.15 10.53 -33.13
C LEU A 135 -18.75 10.29 -32.53
N ALA A 136 -17.92 11.32 -32.49
CA ALA A 136 -16.58 11.26 -31.90
C ALA A 136 -16.62 10.97 -30.39
N LEU A 137 -17.54 11.62 -29.66
CA LEU A 137 -17.77 11.37 -28.24
C LEU A 137 -18.22 9.93 -27.96
N LEU A 138 -19.03 9.34 -28.84
CA LEU A 138 -19.50 7.96 -28.72
C LEU A 138 -18.40 6.94 -29.06
N ALA A 139 -17.52 7.25 -30.01
CA ALA A 139 -16.50 6.34 -30.49
C ALA A 139 -15.36 6.11 -29.48
N GLU A 140 -14.95 7.13 -28.71
CA GLU A 140 -13.69 7.10 -27.95
C GLU A 140 -13.81 7.17 -26.41
N ARG A 141 -14.90 6.65 -25.81
CA ARG A 141 -15.06 6.49 -24.34
C ARG A 141 -14.49 7.70 -23.53
N GLY A 142 -14.75 8.92 -23.97
CA GLY A 142 -14.43 10.15 -23.24
C GLY A 142 -13.04 10.77 -23.42
N ARG A 143 -12.08 10.19 -24.16
CA ARG A 143 -10.76 10.83 -24.32
C ARG A 143 -10.77 12.09 -25.19
N GLU A 144 -11.59 12.13 -26.23
CA GLU A 144 -11.75 13.36 -27.01
C GLU A 144 -12.62 14.41 -26.30
N ALA A 145 -13.49 14.00 -25.36
CA ALA A 145 -14.19 14.95 -24.49
C ALA A 145 -13.19 15.76 -23.65
N GLU A 146 -12.18 15.09 -23.07
CA GLU A 146 -11.09 15.76 -22.36
C GLU A 146 -10.28 16.70 -23.28
N ALA A 147 -10.06 16.34 -24.54
CA ALA A 147 -9.40 17.22 -25.51
C ALA A 147 -10.26 18.44 -25.90
N LEU A 148 -11.58 18.25 -26.02
CA LEU A 148 -12.55 19.30 -26.36
C LEU A 148 -12.67 20.32 -25.22
N PHE A 149 -12.84 19.85 -23.98
CA PHE A 149 -12.95 20.71 -22.79
C PHE A 149 -11.60 21.27 -22.34
N GLY A 150 -10.52 20.50 -22.48
CA GLY A 150 -9.16 20.93 -22.18
C GLY A 150 -8.79 22.13 -23.03
N ALA A 151 -8.87 22.03 -24.37
CA ALA A 151 -8.54 23.14 -25.26
C ALA A 151 -9.42 24.38 -24.97
N GLY A 152 -10.72 24.18 -24.75
CA GLY A 152 -11.76 25.18 -24.47
C GLY A 152 -11.51 26.16 -23.33
N LEU A 153 -10.85 25.68 -22.28
CA LEU A 153 -10.75 26.38 -21.00
C LEU A 153 -9.33 26.90 -20.71
N GLY A 154 -8.46 26.97 -21.71
CA GLY A 154 -7.04 27.37 -21.54
C GLY A 154 -6.10 26.17 -21.34
N GLY A 155 -6.33 25.11 -22.10
CA GLY A 155 -5.85 23.72 -21.94
C GLY A 155 -4.37 23.39 -21.94
N GLY A 156 -3.47 24.37 -21.93
CA GLY A 156 -2.05 24.07 -21.74
C GLY A 156 -1.78 23.42 -20.37
N ASN A 157 -2.56 23.79 -19.35
CA ASN A 157 -2.27 23.41 -17.97
C ASN A 157 -2.86 22.04 -17.58
N LEU A 158 -4.08 21.70 -18.01
CA LEU A 158 -4.73 20.45 -17.58
C LEU A 158 -3.99 19.20 -18.08
N HIS A 159 -3.59 19.18 -19.35
CA HIS A 159 -2.84 18.05 -19.90
C HIS A 159 -1.45 17.91 -19.27
N ALA A 160 -0.79 19.05 -18.97
CA ALA A 160 0.47 19.06 -18.26
C ALA A 160 0.33 18.54 -16.82
N VAL A 161 -0.74 18.90 -16.11
CA VAL A 161 -1.06 18.42 -14.76
C VAL A 161 -1.36 16.92 -14.78
N LEU A 162 -2.20 16.44 -15.71
CA LEU A 162 -2.50 15.01 -15.85
C LEU A 162 -1.24 14.21 -16.16
N LYS A 163 -0.41 14.68 -17.09
CA LYS A 163 0.87 14.04 -17.41
C LYS A 163 1.83 14.01 -16.21
N ARG A 164 1.87 15.09 -15.41
CA ARG A 164 2.66 15.12 -14.18
C ARG A 164 2.12 14.12 -13.15
N LEU A 165 0.81 14.04 -12.96
CA LEU A 165 0.19 13.07 -12.05
C LEU A 165 0.46 11.62 -12.49
N ASP A 166 0.44 11.34 -13.79
CA ASP A 166 0.81 10.03 -14.33
C ASP A 166 2.30 9.72 -14.08
N GLN A 167 3.19 10.70 -14.24
CA GLN A 167 4.61 10.55 -13.94
C GLN A 167 4.85 10.31 -12.45
N ASP A 168 4.25 11.13 -11.57
CA ASP A 168 4.33 10.99 -10.12
C ASP A 168 3.80 9.61 -9.68
N ALA A 169 2.68 9.17 -10.25
CA ALA A 169 2.13 7.84 -9.98
C ALA A 169 3.08 6.72 -10.42
N VAL A 170 3.70 6.85 -11.59
CA VAL A 170 4.69 5.89 -12.09
C VAL A 170 5.97 5.92 -11.27
N GLU A 171 6.42 7.05 -10.74
CA GLU A 171 7.60 7.11 -9.87
C GLU A 171 7.33 6.48 -8.50
N LEU A 172 6.14 6.74 -7.93
CA LEU A 172 5.75 6.21 -6.63
C LEU A 172 5.42 4.71 -6.68
N PHE A 173 4.73 4.25 -7.72
CA PHE A 173 4.19 2.90 -7.79
C PHE A 173 4.27 2.31 -9.21
N SER A 174 4.53 1.00 -9.33
CA SER A 174 4.34 0.26 -10.58
C SER A 174 3.41 -0.91 -10.37
N ALA A 175 2.41 -1.02 -11.24
CA ALA A 175 1.64 -2.25 -11.39
C ALA A 175 2.42 -3.35 -12.14
N ARG A 176 3.59 -3.06 -12.75
CA ARG A 176 4.42 -4.10 -13.35
C ARG A 176 5.09 -4.93 -12.26
N ARG A 177 4.78 -6.23 -12.29
CA ARG A 177 5.43 -7.27 -11.48
C ARG A 177 6.95 -7.17 -11.66
N GLY A 178 7.69 -6.94 -10.58
CA GLY A 178 9.15 -6.86 -10.58
C GLY A 178 9.76 -5.46 -10.49
N SER A 179 8.97 -4.38 -10.44
CA SER A 179 9.50 -3.03 -10.17
C SER A 179 9.70 -2.83 -8.66
N SER A 180 10.71 -3.50 -8.10
CA SER A 180 11.12 -3.40 -6.69
C SER A 180 11.94 -2.14 -6.37
N SER A 181 12.23 -1.30 -7.37
CA SER A 181 13.01 -0.07 -7.19
C SER A 181 12.18 1.16 -6.81
N ARG A 182 10.84 1.09 -6.91
CA ARG A 182 9.95 2.22 -6.63
C ARG A 182 9.60 2.30 -5.14
N LEU A 183 9.46 3.52 -4.64
CA LEU A 183 9.36 3.82 -3.21
C LEU A 183 8.24 3.02 -2.51
N ILE A 184 7.01 3.03 -3.04
CA ILE A 184 5.88 2.32 -2.40
C ILE A 184 6.07 0.80 -2.46
N ASN A 185 6.57 0.27 -3.58
CA ASN A 185 6.83 -1.16 -3.73
C ASN A 185 7.94 -1.65 -2.77
N GLN A 186 8.97 -0.82 -2.54
CA GLN A 186 10.01 -1.12 -1.53
C GLN A 186 9.43 -1.16 -0.13
N GLN A 187 8.62 -0.17 0.24
CA GLN A 187 8.00 -0.10 1.56
C GLN A 187 7.04 -1.27 1.80
N LEU A 188 6.25 -1.68 0.80
CA LEU A 188 5.38 -2.85 0.90
C LEU A 188 6.18 -4.15 1.08
N ASN A 189 7.29 -4.32 0.37
CA ASN A 189 8.16 -5.49 0.54
C ASN A 189 8.81 -5.52 1.93
N GLN A 190 9.30 -4.38 2.41
CA GLN A 190 9.86 -4.25 3.77
C GLN A 190 8.80 -4.56 4.83
N PHE A 191 7.58 -4.05 4.66
CA PHE A 191 6.47 -4.33 5.55
C PHE A 191 6.13 -5.82 5.59
N ALA A 192 6.00 -6.47 4.43
CA ALA A 192 5.75 -7.91 4.35
C ALA A 192 6.86 -8.75 4.99
N GLU A 193 8.12 -8.33 4.83
CA GLU A 193 9.26 -8.99 5.49
C GLU A 193 9.21 -8.82 7.01
N LEU A 194 8.89 -7.63 7.51
CA LEU A 194 8.72 -7.36 8.93
C LEU A 194 7.55 -8.16 9.53
N GLU A 195 6.41 -8.27 8.84
CA GLU A 195 5.29 -9.12 9.26
C GLU A 195 5.67 -10.60 9.29
N ARG A 196 6.49 -11.07 8.34
CA ARG A 196 6.99 -12.44 8.34
C ARG A 196 7.91 -12.68 9.54
N ARG A 197 8.87 -11.78 9.78
CA ARG A 197 9.77 -11.86 10.95
C ARG A 197 9.00 -11.79 12.26
N GLN A 198 7.97 -10.95 12.34
CA GLN A 198 7.09 -10.87 13.51
C GLN A 198 6.38 -12.21 13.74
N ARG A 199 5.83 -12.84 12.69
CA ARG A 199 5.19 -14.16 12.80
C ARG A 199 6.17 -15.28 13.17
N GLU A 200 7.40 -15.24 12.66
CA GLU A 200 8.44 -16.22 12.99
C GLU A 200 8.94 -16.09 14.43
N LEU A 201 9.07 -14.86 14.94
CA LEU A 201 9.51 -14.58 16.31
C LEU A 201 8.38 -14.68 17.33
N ALA A 202 7.13 -14.51 16.90
CA ALA A 202 5.97 -14.66 17.75
C ALA A 202 5.77 -16.15 18.08
N LEU A 203 6.02 -16.51 19.33
CA LEU A 203 5.57 -17.79 19.85
C LEU A 203 4.05 -17.80 19.85
N SER A 204 3.44 -18.76 19.16
CA SER A 204 2.00 -18.92 19.24
C SER A 204 1.60 -19.23 20.68
N ALA A 205 0.50 -18.63 21.15
CA ALA A 205 0.00 -18.87 22.51
C ALA A 205 -0.19 -20.38 22.79
N ARG A 206 -0.52 -21.15 21.76
CA ARG A 206 -0.64 -22.61 21.80
C ARG A 206 0.71 -23.31 22.06
N GLN A 207 1.75 -22.98 21.30
CA GLN A 207 3.09 -23.55 21.51
C GLN A 207 3.63 -23.22 22.91
N TRP A 208 3.39 -22.01 23.40
CA TRP A 208 3.76 -21.62 24.76
C TRP A 208 3.03 -22.46 25.82
N ASP A 209 1.71 -22.65 25.66
CA ASP A 209 0.90 -23.44 26.58
C ASP A 209 1.29 -24.92 26.56
N ASP A 210 1.57 -25.49 25.38
CA ASP A 210 2.03 -26.87 25.22
C ASP A 210 3.39 -27.09 25.90
N ILE A 211 4.37 -26.19 25.67
CA ILE A 211 5.69 -26.25 26.32
C ILE A 211 5.55 -26.09 27.84
N ARG A 212 4.72 -25.15 28.31
CA ARG A 212 4.47 -24.94 29.74
C ARG A 212 3.89 -26.20 30.39
N LYS A 213 2.89 -26.83 29.76
CA LYS A 213 2.30 -28.09 30.24
C LYS A 213 3.33 -29.22 30.27
N ALA A 214 4.18 -29.33 29.24
CA ALA A 214 5.24 -30.32 29.21
C ALA A 214 6.25 -30.13 30.35
N VAL A 215 6.63 -28.87 30.66
CA VAL A 215 7.51 -28.54 31.79
C VAL A 215 6.86 -28.91 33.12
N GLU A 216 5.59 -28.56 33.34
CA GLU A 216 4.88 -28.91 34.58
C GLU A 216 4.70 -30.42 34.75
N LEU A 217 4.41 -31.16 33.67
CA LEU A 217 4.36 -32.61 33.70
C LEU A 217 5.73 -33.22 34.03
N ALA A 218 6.81 -32.72 33.41
CA ALA A 218 8.17 -33.18 33.68
C ALA A 218 8.58 -32.91 35.14
N ARG A 219 8.24 -31.74 35.69
CA ARG A 219 8.47 -31.40 37.11
C ARG A 219 7.73 -32.35 38.05
N THR A 220 6.46 -32.62 37.76
CA THR A 220 5.65 -33.55 38.55
C THR A 220 6.27 -34.95 38.52
N ARG A 221 6.75 -35.38 37.35
CA ARG A 221 7.39 -36.68 37.18
C ARG A 221 8.71 -36.80 37.95
N VAL A 222 9.50 -35.74 38.01
CA VAL A 222 10.72 -35.70 38.83
C VAL A 222 10.37 -35.89 40.31
N LEU A 223 9.37 -35.16 40.82
CA LEU A 223 8.94 -35.29 42.22
C LEU A 223 8.44 -36.70 42.57
N GLU A 224 7.68 -37.33 41.66
CA GLU A 224 7.23 -38.72 41.84
C GLU A 224 8.40 -39.71 41.87
N LEU A 225 9.37 -39.55 40.97
CA LEU A 225 10.55 -40.41 40.90
C LEU A 225 11.45 -40.25 42.13
N ASP A 226 11.64 -39.03 42.62
CA ASP A 226 12.41 -38.76 43.84
C ASP A 226 11.74 -39.39 45.07
N ALA A 227 10.41 -39.30 45.17
CA ALA A 227 9.66 -39.96 46.25
C ALA A 227 9.82 -41.49 46.18
N ALA A 228 9.68 -42.08 44.98
CA ALA A 228 9.86 -43.51 44.76
C ALA A 228 11.28 -43.98 45.07
N LEU A 229 12.29 -43.20 44.66
CA LEU A 229 13.70 -43.48 44.94
C LEU A 229 14.00 -43.44 46.44
N THR A 230 13.41 -42.47 47.15
CA THR A 230 13.56 -42.34 48.60
C THR A 230 12.97 -43.55 49.32
N GLU A 231 11.79 -44.01 48.93
CA GLU A 231 11.16 -45.19 49.52
C GLU A 231 11.93 -46.48 49.19
N ALA A 232 12.32 -46.67 47.94
CA ALA A 232 13.13 -47.81 47.53
C ALA A 232 14.47 -47.86 48.30
N SER A 233 15.11 -46.71 48.51
CA SER A 233 16.34 -46.60 49.30
C SER A 233 16.12 -46.96 50.76
N ARG A 234 15.01 -46.52 51.38
CA ARG A 234 14.63 -46.91 52.75
C ARG A 234 14.43 -48.42 52.87
N GLN A 235 13.71 -49.03 51.93
CA GLN A 235 13.50 -50.48 51.91
C GLN A 235 14.81 -51.24 51.73
N ARG A 236 15.69 -50.79 50.82
CA ARG A 236 17.02 -51.37 50.65
C ARG A 236 17.83 -51.31 51.94
N SER A 237 17.92 -50.15 52.59
CA SER A 237 18.65 -50.02 53.86
C SER A 237 18.04 -50.84 55.00
N ARG A 238 16.73 -51.07 55.02
CA ARG A 238 16.07 -51.97 55.98
C ARG A 238 16.47 -53.43 55.72
N LEU A 239 16.36 -53.89 54.47
CA LEU A 239 16.70 -55.27 54.09
C LEU A 239 18.20 -55.55 54.28
N GLU A 240 19.08 -54.60 53.96
CA GLU A 240 20.52 -54.72 54.22
C GLU A 240 20.83 -54.82 55.71
N ARG A 241 20.15 -54.06 56.57
CA ARG A 241 20.28 -54.19 58.02
C ARG A 241 19.88 -55.58 58.49
N ILE A 242 18.72 -56.08 58.06
CA ILE A 242 18.26 -57.44 58.38
C ILE A 242 19.29 -58.47 57.92
N ARG A 243 19.74 -58.40 56.67
CA ARG A 243 20.74 -59.31 56.10
C ARG A 243 22.05 -59.30 56.90
N ARG A 244 22.50 -58.14 57.38
CA ARG A 244 23.73 -58.00 58.18
C ARG A 244 23.57 -58.54 59.60
N THR A 245 22.41 -58.35 60.24
CA THR A 245 22.21 -58.73 61.65
C THR A 245 21.79 -60.18 61.85
N LEU A 246 21.10 -60.78 60.87
CA LEU A 246 20.51 -62.12 60.99
C LEU A 246 21.54 -63.22 61.30
N PRO A 247 22.74 -63.27 60.68
CA PRO A 247 23.76 -64.27 61.03
C PRO A 247 24.26 -64.14 62.48
N ASN A 248 24.43 -62.91 62.97
CA ASN A 248 24.89 -62.65 64.33
C ASN A 248 23.82 -63.02 65.38
N LEU A 249 22.54 -62.78 65.07
CA LEU A 249 21.43 -63.20 65.94
C LEU A 249 21.33 -64.72 66.00
N ALA A 250 21.41 -65.41 64.85
CA ALA A 250 21.45 -66.87 64.80
C ALA A 250 22.66 -67.43 65.59
N ARG A 251 23.83 -66.79 65.47
CA ARG A 251 25.03 -67.18 66.24
C ARG A 251 24.84 -66.98 67.74
N ARG A 252 24.22 -65.87 68.15
CA ARG A 252 23.90 -65.60 69.56
C ARG A 252 22.94 -66.66 70.12
N GLU A 253 21.89 -67.02 69.39
CA GLU A 253 20.97 -68.09 69.81
C GLU A 253 21.68 -69.42 69.96
N GLN A 254 22.56 -69.78 69.01
CA GLN A 254 23.40 -70.98 69.15
C GLN A 254 24.28 -70.95 70.40
N LEU A 255 24.98 -69.82 70.66
CA LEU A 255 25.84 -69.69 71.83
C LEU A 255 25.05 -69.74 73.15
N LEU A 256 23.85 -69.17 73.18
CA LEU A 256 22.97 -69.24 74.36
C LEU A 256 22.45 -70.67 74.58
N ALA A 257 22.13 -71.41 73.52
CA ALA A 257 21.77 -72.82 73.63
C ALA A 257 22.93 -73.67 74.16
N GLN A 258 24.15 -73.46 73.64
CA GLN A 258 25.36 -74.11 74.14
C GLN A 258 25.64 -73.77 75.62
N LEU A 259 25.39 -72.52 76.02
CA LEU A 259 25.54 -72.09 77.41
C LEU A 259 24.49 -72.75 78.33
N ALA A 260 23.26 -72.93 77.84
CA ALA A 260 22.22 -73.65 78.56
C ALA A 260 22.54 -75.16 78.70
N GLU A 261 23.14 -75.77 77.67
CA GLU A 261 23.58 -77.18 77.71
C GLU A 261 24.68 -77.45 78.75
N LEU A 262 25.52 -76.46 79.06
CA LEU A 262 26.54 -76.57 80.11
C LEU A 262 25.94 -76.70 81.52
N GLY A 263 24.66 -76.34 81.71
CA GLY A 263 23.93 -76.53 82.96
C GLY A 263 24.48 -75.73 84.15
N ASP A 264 24.15 -76.18 85.36
CA ASP A 264 24.69 -75.60 86.59
C ASP A 264 26.13 -76.08 86.79
N LEU A 265 27.08 -75.23 86.40
CA LEU A 265 28.49 -75.46 86.58
C LEU A 265 28.86 -75.25 88.06
N PRO A 266 29.74 -76.09 88.64
CA PRO A 266 30.20 -75.90 90.01
C PRO A 266 30.87 -74.53 90.13
N GLN A 267 30.50 -73.75 91.16
CA GLN A 267 31.18 -72.49 91.45
C GLN A 267 32.62 -72.79 91.89
N LEU A 268 33.54 -72.55 90.98
CA LEU A 268 34.96 -72.66 91.25
C LEU A 268 35.40 -71.47 92.11
N SER A 269 36.29 -71.72 93.07
CA SER A 269 36.84 -70.66 93.92
C SER A 269 37.57 -69.62 93.06
N ALA A 270 37.62 -68.35 93.50
CA ALA A 270 38.20 -67.26 92.71
C ALA A 270 39.69 -67.47 92.34
N ASP A 271 40.40 -68.28 93.14
CA ASP A 271 41.78 -68.70 92.95
C ASP A 271 41.94 -69.99 92.11
N PHE A 272 40.85 -70.62 91.64
CA PHE A 272 40.90 -71.90 90.92
C PHE A 272 41.76 -71.83 89.65
N GLY A 273 41.69 -70.73 88.88
CA GLY A 273 42.52 -70.54 87.69
C GLY A 273 44.02 -70.56 88.04
N GLN A 274 44.40 -69.81 89.05
CA GLN A 274 45.78 -69.75 89.55
C GLN A 274 46.23 -71.08 90.16
N ARG A 275 45.35 -71.76 90.91
CA ARG A 275 45.63 -73.09 91.48
C ARG A 275 45.80 -74.16 90.41
N ARG A 276 44.99 -74.14 89.34
CA ARG A 276 45.12 -75.06 88.22
C ARG A 276 46.43 -74.81 87.47
N GLU A 277 46.79 -73.56 87.22
CA GLU A 277 48.07 -73.21 86.59
C GLU A 277 49.26 -73.63 87.46
N ALA A 278 49.21 -73.38 88.77
CA ALA A 278 50.25 -73.81 89.72
C ALA A 278 50.37 -75.35 89.78
N ALA A 279 49.25 -76.08 89.85
CA ALA A 279 49.26 -77.54 89.86
C ALA A 279 49.73 -78.16 88.53
N LEU A 280 49.44 -77.52 87.39
CA LEU A 280 49.99 -77.93 86.09
C LEU A 280 51.49 -77.64 86.03
N PHE A 281 51.95 -76.53 86.61
CA PHE A 281 53.35 -76.17 86.68
C PHE A 281 54.13 -77.11 87.62
N GLU A 282 53.58 -77.47 88.78
CA GLU A 282 54.15 -78.49 89.67
C GLU A 282 54.21 -79.87 89.02
N ARG A 283 53.17 -80.27 88.28
CA ARG A 283 53.17 -81.55 87.54
C ARG A 283 54.21 -81.58 86.41
N LEU A 284 54.45 -80.43 85.76
CA LEU A 284 55.55 -80.28 84.79
C LEU A 284 56.92 -80.36 85.47
N LEU A 285 57.08 -79.77 86.66
CA LEU A 285 58.32 -79.84 87.44
C LEU A 285 58.60 -81.23 88.05
N GLU A 286 57.57 -82.00 88.40
CA GLU A 286 57.70 -83.40 88.82
C GLU A 286 58.06 -84.32 87.64
N GLN A 287 57.50 -84.07 86.45
CA GLN A 287 57.89 -84.77 85.22
C GLN A 287 59.34 -84.46 84.79
N ASP A 288 59.83 -83.24 85.04
CA ASP A 288 61.24 -82.88 84.80
C ASP A 288 62.20 -83.43 85.88
N ARG A 289 61.72 -83.71 87.11
CA ARG A 289 62.53 -84.35 88.18
C ARG A 289 62.64 -85.86 88.04
N ASP A 290 61.59 -86.53 87.58
CA ASP A 290 61.62 -87.98 87.26
C ASP A 290 62.44 -88.31 86.00
N CYS A 291 62.82 -87.31 85.20
CA CYS A 291 63.75 -87.47 84.08
C CYS A 291 65.23 -87.17 84.44
N GLY A 292 65.56 -86.88 85.72
CA GLY A 292 66.87 -86.39 86.14
C GLY A 292 67.66 -87.25 87.14
N VAL A 293 67.18 -88.44 87.53
CA VAL A 293 67.89 -89.33 88.47
C VAL A 293 67.74 -90.79 88.00
N ASP A 294 68.53 -91.16 87.00
CA ASP A 294 69.05 -92.52 86.75
C ASP A 294 70.22 -92.38 85.74
N ASP A 295 71.38 -91.98 86.27
CA ASP A 295 72.74 -92.16 85.71
C ASP A 295 73.65 -92.67 86.85
#